data_AF-A0A5B3GS54-F1
#
_entry.id   AF-A0A5B3GS54-F1
#
_cell.length_a   1.000
_cell.length_b   1.000
_cell.length_c   1.000
_cell.angle_alpha   90.00
_cell.angle_beta   90.00
_cell.angle_gamma   90.00
#
_symmetry.space_group_name_H-M   'P 1'
#
loop_
_entity.id
_entity.type
_entity.pdbx_description
1 polymer ?
#
loop_
_entity_poly.entity_id
_entity_poly.type
_entity_poly.pdbx_seq_one_letter_code
_entity_poly.pdbx_strand_id
1 'polypeptide(L)'
;MEKIYISGRISGLPIEEVAAKFDETETKLKAQGYEVINPLKNGIPATASWEAHVAMDVLLLMGCDAIYLLPDWGFSKGATLEKNLAELTGKTIIYEEVPAFQHIKQAIAEGMGVSFFDIIGESREQKHVFSRMIFAQLCREEGATVVRIAKEMKRNHATIIYYLRKYPDDYRYTPEFRAYANAVKAHLSKD
;
A
#
# COMPACT_ATOMS: atom_id res chain seq x y z
N MET A 1 -19.77 7.84 -18.77
CA MET A 1 -18.39 8.32 -18.55
C MET A 1 -17.91 7.55 -17.35
N GLU A 2 -16.78 6.84 -17.43
CA GLU A 2 -16.29 6.02 -16.32
C GLU A 2 -15.85 6.94 -15.16
N LYS A 3 -16.25 6.58 -13.94
CA LYS A 3 -16.01 7.37 -12.75
C LYS A 3 -14.81 6.84 -11.97
N ILE A 4 -13.81 7.69 -11.75
CA ILE A 4 -12.53 7.30 -11.16
C ILE A 4 -12.24 8.09 -9.88
N TYR A 5 -11.89 7.38 -8.81
CA TYR A 5 -11.51 7.97 -7.53
C TYR A 5 -9.99 8.09 -7.42
N ILE A 6 -9.46 9.27 -7.09
CA ILE A 6 -8.02 9.46 -6.85
C ILE A 6 -7.69 9.06 -5.41
N SER A 7 -6.72 8.18 -5.23
CA SER A 7 -6.28 7.72 -3.91
C SER A 7 -4.76 7.86 -3.76
N GLY A 8 -4.33 8.43 -2.64
CA GLY A 8 -2.92 8.69 -2.35
C GLY A 8 -2.68 9.21 -0.94
N ARG A 9 -1.43 9.51 -0.60
CA ARG A 9 -1.10 10.02 0.73
C ARG A 9 -1.46 11.51 0.88
N ILE A 10 -2.13 11.81 1.99
CA ILE A 10 -2.50 13.16 2.44
C ILE A 10 -1.84 13.46 3.80
N SER A 11 -2.09 12.62 4.81
CA SER A 11 -1.61 12.86 6.17
C SER A 11 -0.08 12.90 6.28
N GLY A 12 0.43 13.94 6.95
CA GLY A 12 1.86 14.16 7.20
C GLY A 12 2.62 14.80 6.04
N LEU A 13 1.92 15.33 5.03
CA LEU A 13 2.50 16.11 3.94
C LEU A 13 2.03 17.58 4.01
N PRO A 14 2.79 18.54 3.47
CA PRO A 14 2.34 19.93 3.31
C PRO A 14 1.08 20.01 2.46
N ILE A 15 0.10 20.81 2.90
CA ILE A 15 -1.21 20.89 2.23
C ILE A 15 -1.11 21.40 0.79
N GLU A 16 -0.15 22.30 0.50
CA GLU A 16 0.08 22.83 -0.84
C GLU A 16 0.60 21.74 -1.81
N GLU A 17 1.51 20.88 -1.34
CA GLU A 17 2.01 19.73 -2.12
C GLU A 17 0.91 18.71 -2.39
N VAL A 18 0.05 18.45 -1.38
CA VAL A 18 -1.11 17.57 -1.51
C VAL A 18 -2.11 18.14 -2.52
N ALA A 19 -2.50 19.40 -2.37
CA ALA A 19 -3.45 20.05 -3.29
C ALA A 19 -2.94 20.03 -4.73
N ALA A 20 -1.68 20.43 -4.95
CA ALA A 20 -1.07 20.46 -6.27
C ALA A 20 -1.09 19.07 -6.95
N LYS A 21 -0.62 18.03 -6.25
CA LYS A 21 -0.58 16.65 -6.76
C LYS A 21 -1.97 16.13 -7.14
N PHE A 22 -2.96 16.34 -6.28
CA PHE A 22 -4.33 15.85 -6.52
C PHE A 22 -5.05 16.64 -7.63
N ASP A 23 -4.88 17.97 -7.69
CA ASP A 23 -5.49 18.80 -8.75
C ASP A 23 -4.84 18.56 -10.13
N GLU A 24 -3.52 18.34 -10.19
CA GLU A 24 -2.82 17.95 -11.42
C GLU A 24 -3.34 16.60 -11.93
N THR A 25 -3.45 15.61 -11.04
CA THR A 25 -3.99 14.29 -11.37
C THR A 25 -5.44 14.37 -11.83
N GLU A 26 -6.27 15.17 -11.15
CA GLU A 26 -7.66 15.39 -11.54
C GLU A 26 -7.77 15.99 -12.94
N THR A 27 -6.94 16.99 -13.25
CA THR A 27 -6.89 17.63 -14.57
C THR A 27 -6.47 16.63 -15.65
N LYS A 28 -5.40 15.86 -15.39
CA LYS A 28 -4.90 14.82 -16.29
C LYS A 28 -5.97 13.77 -16.60
N LEU A 29 -6.65 13.24 -15.59
CA LEU A 29 -7.68 12.21 -15.77
C LEU A 29 -8.94 12.77 -16.45
N LYS A 30 -9.35 14.00 -16.13
CA LYS A 30 -10.44 14.68 -16.86
C LYS A 30 -10.12 14.84 -18.35
N ALA A 31 -8.88 15.21 -18.69
CA ALA A 31 -8.43 15.32 -20.08
C ALA A 31 -8.44 13.97 -20.82
N GLN A 32 -8.37 12.84 -20.09
CA GLN A 32 -8.53 11.49 -20.64
C GLN A 32 -10.00 11.05 -20.77
N GLY A 33 -10.96 11.87 -20.33
CA GLY A 33 -12.39 11.62 -20.47
C GLY A 33 -13.05 10.94 -19.27
N TYR A 34 -12.41 10.90 -18.10
CA TYR A 34 -13.00 10.36 -16.88
C TYR A 34 -13.87 11.37 -16.11
N GLU A 35 -14.87 10.87 -15.39
CA GLU A 35 -15.49 11.62 -14.29
C GLU A 35 -14.64 11.41 -13.03
N VAL A 36 -13.92 12.45 -12.59
CA VAL A 36 -12.92 12.28 -11.53
C VAL A 36 -13.46 12.72 -10.18
N ILE A 37 -13.28 11.87 -9.17
CA ILE A 37 -13.53 12.16 -7.77
C ILE A 37 -12.22 12.37 -7.03
N ASN A 38 -12.05 13.59 -6.53
CA ASN A 38 -10.90 14.02 -5.75
C ASN A 38 -11.28 14.09 -4.27
N PRO A 39 -10.65 13.30 -3.37
CA PRO A 39 -11.00 13.28 -1.95
C PRO A 39 -10.78 14.60 -1.22
N LEU A 40 -9.94 15.49 -1.74
CA LEU A 40 -9.79 16.83 -1.17
C LEU A 40 -11.06 17.68 -1.31
N LYS A 41 -11.99 17.25 -2.18
CA LYS A 41 -13.26 17.90 -2.48
C LYS A 41 -14.45 17.07 -1.97
N ASN A 42 -14.25 16.28 -0.91
CA ASN A 42 -15.25 15.36 -0.37
C ASN A 42 -16.41 16.04 0.41
N GLY A 43 -16.37 17.36 0.58
CA GLY A 43 -17.48 18.15 1.10
C GLY A 43 -17.62 18.19 2.62
N ILE A 44 -16.72 17.56 3.38
CA ILE A 44 -16.67 17.73 4.84
C ILE A 44 -15.57 18.72 5.26
N PRO A 45 -15.71 19.42 6.40
CA PRO A 45 -14.70 20.37 6.86
C PRO A 45 -13.34 19.70 7.08
N ALA A 46 -12.25 20.39 6.74
CA ALA A 46 -10.88 19.90 6.98
C ALA A 46 -10.54 19.64 8.46
N THR A 47 -11.36 20.19 9.38
CA THR A 47 -11.25 19.97 10.83
C THR A 47 -12.02 18.75 11.32
N ALA A 48 -12.70 18.02 10.43
CA ALA A 48 -13.42 16.80 10.79
C ALA A 48 -12.45 15.71 11.24
N SER A 49 -12.97 14.72 11.98
CA SER A 49 -12.13 13.62 12.45
C SER A 49 -11.61 12.78 11.27
N TRP A 50 -10.49 12.10 11.48
CA TRP A 50 -9.92 11.22 10.47
C TRP A 50 -10.92 10.13 10.04
N GLU A 51 -11.71 9.59 10.97
CA GLU A 51 -12.74 8.59 10.70
C GLU A 51 -13.86 9.15 9.82
N ALA A 52 -14.24 10.42 10.00
CA ALA A 52 -15.24 11.07 9.16
C ALA A 52 -14.74 11.25 7.73
N HIS A 53 -13.46 11.65 7.56
CA HIS A 53 -12.83 11.72 6.23
C HIS A 53 -12.82 10.34 5.56
N VAL A 54 -12.31 9.32 6.25
CA VAL A 54 -12.25 7.95 5.71
C VAL A 54 -13.63 7.41 5.35
N ALA A 55 -14.65 7.65 6.18
CA ALA A 55 -16.01 7.19 5.89
C ALA A 55 -16.58 7.85 4.62
N MET A 56 -16.34 9.14 4.45
CA MET A 56 -16.77 9.87 3.25
C MET A 56 -16.00 9.40 2.01
N ASP A 57 -14.69 9.21 2.14
CA ASP A 57 -13.82 8.72 1.08
C ASP A 57 -14.23 7.32 0.60
N VAL A 58 -14.57 6.42 1.54
CA VAL A 58 -15.16 5.11 1.24
C VAL A 58 -16.47 5.25 0.48
N LEU A 59 -17.38 6.11 0.92
CA LEU A 59 -18.67 6.32 0.24
C LEU A 59 -18.49 6.82 -1.19
N LEU A 60 -17.58 7.78 -1.39
CA LEU A 60 -17.23 8.32 -2.69
C LEU A 60 -16.63 7.26 -3.60
N LEU A 61 -15.65 6.49 -3.11
CA LEU A 61 -15.04 5.38 -3.84
C LEU A 61 -16.08 4.32 -4.24
N MET A 62 -17.03 3.99 -3.36
CA MET A 62 -18.07 3.00 -3.66
C MET A 62 -18.93 3.40 -4.85
N GLY A 63 -19.16 4.70 -5.05
CA GLY A 63 -19.86 5.24 -6.21
C GLY A 63 -19.03 5.36 -7.50
N CYS A 64 -17.76 4.93 -7.50
CA CYS A 64 -16.87 4.96 -8.66
C CYS A 64 -16.71 3.57 -9.30
N ASP A 65 -16.33 3.54 -10.57
CA ASP A 65 -16.03 2.32 -11.34
C ASP A 65 -14.57 1.88 -11.16
N ALA A 66 -13.68 2.87 -10.97
CA ALA A 66 -12.24 2.69 -10.88
C ALA A 66 -11.61 3.48 -9.73
N ILE A 67 -10.42 3.05 -9.31
CA ILE A 67 -9.53 3.78 -8.41
C ILE A 67 -8.20 4.06 -9.13
N TYR A 68 -7.71 5.28 -9.00
CA TYR A 68 -6.41 5.71 -9.49
C TYR A 68 -5.47 5.92 -8.31
N LEU A 69 -4.43 5.09 -8.21
CA LEU A 69 -3.49 5.07 -7.10
C LEU A 69 -2.24 5.90 -7.43
N LEU A 70 -2.04 6.98 -6.69
CA LEU A 70 -0.85 7.84 -6.76
C LEU A 70 0.39 7.11 -6.25
N PRO A 71 1.63 7.47 -6.68
CA PRO A 71 2.84 6.71 -6.34
C PRO A 71 3.09 6.49 -4.85
N ASP A 72 2.53 7.35 -3.98
CA ASP A 72 2.67 7.26 -2.53
C ASP A 72 1.52 6.55 -1.79
N TRP A 73 0.56 5.96 -2.51
CA TRP A 73 -0.63 5.30 -1.93
C TRP A 73 -0.26 4.25 -0.88
N GLY A 74 0.77 3.45 -1.12
CA GLY A 74 1.21 2.39 -0.20
C GLY A 74 1.67 2.92 1.17
N PHE A 75 2.06 4.20 1.25
CA PHE A 75 2.48 4.88 2.48
C PHE A 75 1.34 5.57 3.23
N SER A 76 0.09 5.34 2.82
CA SER A 76 -1.10 5.94 3.42
C SER A 76 -2.05 4.87 3.92
N LYS A 77 -2.35 4.88 5.23
CA LYS A 77 -3.32 3.95 5.82
C LYS A 77 -4.69 4.03 5.11
N GLY A 78 -5.17 5.24 4.82
CA GLY A 78 -6.43 5.47 4.08
C GLY A 78 -6.38 4.92 2.67
N ALA A 79 -5.35 5.26 1.89
CA ALA A 79 -5.24 4.80 0.50
C ALA A 79 -5.07 3.28 0.38
N THR A 80 -4.37 2.64 1.33
CA THR A 80 -4.27 1.17 1.36
C THR A 80 -5.60 0.49 1.71
N LEU A 81 -6.41 1.12 2.56
CA LEU A 81 -7.78 0.66 2.84
C LEU A 81 -8.66 0.79 1.59
N GLU A 82 -8.61 1.94 0.92
CA GLU A 82 -9.35 2.23 -0.32
C GLU A 82 -8.98 1.25 -1.43
N LYS A 83 -7.69 0.98 -1.64
CA LYS A 83 -7.21 -0.04 -2.60
C LYS A 83 -7.78 -1.42 -2.28
N ASN A 84 -7.72 -1.86 -1.02
CA ASN A 84 -8.25 -3.16 -0.62
C ASN A 84 -9.77 -3.23 -0.83
N LEU A 85 -10.49 -2.14 -0.54
CA LEU A 85 -11.92 -2.06 -0.80
C LEU A 85 -12.23 -2.14 -2.30
N ALA A 86 -11.44 -1.47 -3.14
CA ALA A 86 -11.56 -1.53 -4.60
C ALA A 86 -11.36 -2.96 -5.13
N GLU A 87 -10.37 -3.70 -4.62
CA GLU A 87 -10.19 -5.13 -4.95
C GLU A 87 -11.39 -5.98 -4.56
N LEU A 88 -11.84 -5.85 -3.30
CA LEU A 88 -12.96 -6.62 -2.78
C LEU A 88 -14.28 -6.34 -3.52
N THR A 89 -14.43 -5.14 -4.07
CA THR A 89 -15.62 -4.72 -4.79
C THR A 89 -15.50 -4.82 -6.31
N GLY A 90 -14.39 -5.41 -6.81
CA GLY A 90 -14.18 -5.66 -8.24
C GLY A 90 -14.00 -4.40 -9.09
N LYS A 91 -13.57 -3.28 -8.49
CA LYS A 91 -13.31 -2.03 -9.21
C LYS A 91 -12.01 -2.14 -10.01
N THR A 92 -11.93 -1.41 -11.12
CA THR A 92 -10.69 -1.31 -11.90
C THR A 92 -9.63 -0.57 -11.09
N ILE A 93 -8.44 -1.16 -10.94
CA ILE A 93 -7.32 -0.55 -10.22
C ILE A 93 -6.29 -0.06 -11.23
N ILE A 94 -6.05 1.25 -11.22
CA ILE A 94 -5.09 1.90 -12.10
C ILE A 94 -3.98 2.48 -11.23
N TYR A 95 -2.74 2.08 -11.52
CA TYR A 95 -1.56 2.64 -10.88
C TYR A 95 -0.99 3.77 -11.73
N GLU A 96 -0.71 4.91 -11.12
CA GLU A 96 0.14 5.92 -11.79
C GLU A 96 1.52 5.34 -12.09
N GLU A 97 2.09 4.67 -11.09
CA GLU A 97 3.32 3.92 -11.19
C GLU A 97 3.12 2.55 -10.53
N VAL A 98 3.45 1.49 -11.26
CA VAL A 98 3.40 0.12 -10.74
C VAL A 98 4.35 0.01 -9.55
N PRO A 99 3.86 -0.35 -8.34
CA PRO A 99 4.71 -0.43 -7.17
C PRO A 99 5.84 -1.46 -7.36
N ALA A 100 7.06 -1.11 -6.94
CA ALA A 100 8.14 -2.09 -6.92
C ALA A 100 7.76 -3.26 -5.99
N PHE A 101 8.04 -4.48 -6.46
CA PHE A 101 7.72 -5.73 -5.76
C PHE A 101 6.23 -5.83 -5.37
N GLN A 102 5.34 -5.32 -6.23
CA GLN A 102 3.89 -5.33 -5.98
C GLN A 102 3.38 -6.74 -5.69
N HIS A 103 3.78 -7.74 -6.48
CA HIS A 103 3.35 -9.13 -6.32
C HIS A 103 3.81 -9.72 -4.97
N ILE A 104 5.04 -9.43 -4.52
CA ILE A 104 5.50 -9.81 -3.17
C ILE A 104 4.65 -9.13 -2.09
N LYS A 105 4.41 -7.82 -2.21
CA LYS A 105 3.58 -7.09 -1.22
C LYS A 105 2.15 -7.62 -1.20
N GLN A 106 1.60 -7.96 -2.35
CA GLN A 106 0.27 -8.54 -2.48
C GLN A 106 0.19 -9.92 -1.81
N ALA A 107 1.14 -10.81 -2.10
CA ALA A 107 1.21 -12.12 -1.46
C ALA A 107 1.37 -12.03 0.06
N ILE A 108 2.11 -11.03 0.55
CA ILE A 108 2.23 -10.75 2.00
C ILE A 108 0.91 -10.23 2.56
N ALA A 109 0.26 -9.28 1.88
CA ALA A 109 -1.00 -8.71 2.31
C ALA A 109 -2.08 -9.80 2.45
N GLU A 110 -2.18 -10.70 1.47
CA GLU A 110 -3.14 -11.81 1.47
C GLU A 110 -2.75 -12.92 2.45
N GLY A 111 -1.51 -13.40 2.38
CA GLY A 111 -1.03 -14.52 3.19
C GLY A 111 -0.90 -14.21 4.67
N MET A 112 -0.77 -12.93 5.04
CA MET A 112 -0.70 -12.50 6.43
C MET A 112 -1.92 -11.71 6.88
N GLY A 113 -2.78 -11.19 6.00
CA GLY A 113 -3.85 -10.28 6.39
C GLY A 113 -3.30 -8.99 7.00
N VAL A 114 -2.46 -8.29 6.24
CA VAL A 114 -1.86 -6.98 6.58
C VAL A 114 -2.02 -6.03 5.40
N SER A 115 -1.99 -4.73 5.63
CA SER A 115 -2.03 -3.75 4.54
C SER A 115 -0.62 -3.50 3.95
N PHE A 116 -0.56 -2.89 2.77
CA PHE A 116 0.72 -2.40 2.21
C PHE A 116 1.41 -1.40 3.16
N PHE A 117 0.61 -0.60 3.87
CA PHE A 117 1.09 0.34 4.87
C PHE A 117 1.78 -0.39 6.02
N ASP A 118 1.25 -1.53 6.48
CA ASP A 118 1.84 -2.29 7.59
C ASP A 118 3.17 -2.95 7.21
N ILE A 119 3.32 -3.34 5.94
CA ILE A 119 4.56 -3.92 5.40
C ILE A 119 5.69 -2.88 5.40
N ILE A 120 5.42 -1.60 5.18
CA ILE A 120 6.46 -0.56 5.12
C ILE A 120 6.50 0.34 6.36
N GLY A 121 5.43 0.33 7.15
CA GLY A 121 5.22 1.16 8.32
C GLY A 121 6.14 0.83 9.48
N GLU A 122 6.05 1.62 10.55
CA GLU A 122 6.99 1.59 11.68
C GLU A 122 6.51 0.79 12.88
N SER A 123 5.27 0.29 12.85
CA SER A 123 4.72 -0.51 13.94
C SER A 123 5.63 -1.70 14.24
N ARG A 124 5.98 -1.84 15.51
CA ARG A 124 6.83 -2.92 16.03
C ARG A 124 6.03 -4.14 16.49
N GLU A 125 4.73 -4.16 16.23
CA GLU A 125 3.93 -5.37 16.40
C GLU A 125 4.55 -6.52 15.63
N GLN A 126 4.59 -7.69 16.27
CA GLN A 126 5.32 -8.84 15.78
C GLN A 126 4.94 -9.22 14.35
N LYS A 127 3.64 -9.22 14.04
CA LYS A 127 3.10 -9.51 12.71
C LYS A 127 3.66 -8.58 11.63
N HIS A 128 3.83 -7.29 11.93
CA HIS A 128 4.38 -6.30 11.01
C HIS A 128 5.91 -6.42 10.89
N VAL A 129 6.60 -6.80 11.96
CA VAL A 129 8.03 -7.13 11.89
C VAL A 129 8.25 -8.37 11.01
N PHE A 130 7.41 -9.39 11.17
CA PHE A 130 7.45 -10.60 10.36
C PHE A 130 7.17 -10.32 8.88
N SER A 131 6.17 -9.51 8.57
CA SER A 131 5.87 -9.12 7.17
C SER A 131 7.06 -8.43 6.51
N ARG A 132 7.74 -7.53 7.23
CA ARG A 132 8.97 -6.87 6.78
C ARG A 132 10.13 -7.84 6.55
N MET A 133 10.31 -8.80 7.44
CA MET A 133 11.35 -9.82 7.31
C MET A 133 11.10 -10.73 6.10
N ILE A 134 9.86 -11.15 5.91
CA ILE A 134 9.43 -11.96 4.76
C ILE A 134 9.59 -11.18 3.46
N PHE A 135 9.17 -9.91 3.43
CA PHE A 135 9.37 -9.02 2.28
C PHE A 135 10.84 -8.90 1.90
N ALA A 136 11.72 -8.63 2.88
CA ALA A 136 13.15 -8.50 2.64
C ALA A 136 13.75 -9.79 2.07
N GLN A 137 13.39 -10.95 2.63
CA GLN A 137 13.86 -12.25 2.15
C GLN A 137 13.41 -12.54 0.71
N LEU A 138 12.12 -12.36 0.40
CA LEU A 138 11.59 -12.62 -0.95
C LEU A 138 12.20 -11.66 -1.99
N CYS A 139 12.37 -10.38 -1.65
CA CYS A 139 13.08 -9.45 -2.54
C CYS A 139 14.53 -9.88 -2.79
N ARG A 140 15.21 -10.46 -1.80
CA ARG A 140 16.58 -11.00 -1.97
C ARG A 140 16.60 -12.24 -2.85
N GLU A 141 15.60 -13.10 -2.75
CA GLU A 141 15.44 -14.29 -3.61
C GLU A 141 15.25 -13.88 -5.09
N GLU A 142 14.62 -12.72 -5.34
CA GLU A 142 14.53 -12.09 -6.68
C GLU A 142 15.76 -11.25 -7.10
N GLY A 143 16.83 -11.29 -6.31
CA GLY A 143 18.10 -10.62 -6.63
C GLY A 143 18.19 -9.13 -6.27
N ALA A 144 17.19 -8.54 -5.62
CA ALA A 144 17.22 -7.13 -5.23
C ALA A 144 18.32 -6.84 -4.20
N THR A 145 19.14 -5.80 -4.39
CA THR A 145 20.21 -5.46 -3.41
C THR A 145 19.64 -5.02 -2.05
N VAL A 146 20.43 -5.16 -0.98
CA VAL A 146 20.07 -4.66 0.36
C VAL A 146 19.70 -3.18 0.32
N VAL A 147 20.42 -2.38 -0.48
CA VAL A 147 20.16 -0.95 -0.65
C VAL A 147 18.82 -0.70 -1.34
N ARG A 148 18.47 -1.48 -2.37
CA ARG A 148 17.18 -1.38 -3.07
C ARG A 148 16.03 -1.72 -2.12
N ILE A 149 16.15 -2.78 -1.34
CA ILE A 149 15.15 -3.19 -0.35
C ILE A 149 15.00 -2.11 0.73
N ALA A 150 16.12 -1.57 1.22
CA ALA A 150 16.13 -0.51 2.23
C ALA A 150 15.43 0.76 1.72
N LYS A 151 15.69 1.17 0.47
CA LYS A 151 14.99 2.29 -0.18
C LYS A 151 13.49 2.05 -0.25
N GLU A 152 13.09 0.85 -0.69
CA GLU A 152 11.68 0.50 -0.85
C GLU A 152 10.92 0.52 0.49
N MET A 153 11.53 -0.04 1.53
CA MET A 153 10.93 -0.09 2.87
C MET A 153 11.09 1.22 3.65
N LYS A 154 11.82 2.21 3.10
CA LYS A 154 12.25 3.43 3.82
C LYS A 154 12.93 3.09 5.16
N ARG A 155 13.84 2.12 5.14
CA ARG A 155 14.61 1.65 6.30
C ARG A 155 16.11 1.81 6.12
N ASN A 156 16.83 1.76 7.22
CA ASN A 156 18.28 1.67 7.19
C ASN A 156 18.71 0.29 6.65
N HIS A 157 19.79 0.25 5.86
CA HIS A 157 20.35 -1.00 5.33
C HIS A 157 20.72 -2.01 6.43
N ALA A 158 21.15 -1.55 7.62
CA ALA A 158 21.42 -2.40 8.76
C ALA A 158 20.18 -3.16 9.25
N THR A 159 18.99 -2.53 9.18
CA THR A 159 17.72 -3.19 9.48
C THR A 159 17.43 -4.33 8.51
N ILE A 160 17.69 -4.12 7.23
CA ILE A 160 17.50 -5.15 6.20
C ILE A 160 18.49 -6.30 6.40
N ILE A 161 19.76 -6.00 6.70
CA ILE A 161 20.77 -7.02 7.03
C ILE A 161 20.32 -7.85 8.23
N TYR A 162 19.81 -7.19 9.29
CA TYR A 162 19.28 -7.89 10.46
C TYR A 162 18.13 -8.83 10.09
N TYR A 163 17.13 -8.36 9.32
CA TYR A 163 16.01 -9.17 8.88
C TYR A 163 16.46 -10.42 8.12
N LEU A 164 17.38 -10.26 7.17
CA LEU A 164 17.90 -11.37 6.37
C LEU A 164 18.70 -12.38 7.20
N ARG A 165 19.51 -11.91 8.17
CA ARG A 165 20.26 -12.79 9.08
C ARG A 165 19.34 -13.55 10.02
N LYS A 166 18.24 -12.93 10.45
CA LYS A 166 17.31 -13.49 11.42
C LYS A 166 16.28 -14.45 10.79
N TYR A 167 15.98 -14.27 9.50
CA TYR A 167 15.00 -15.07 8.78
C TYR A 167 15.18 -16.59 8.92
N PRO A 168 16.37 -17.20 8.73
CA PRO A 168 16.53 -18.65 8.83
C PRO A 168 16.23 -19.19 10.22
N ASP A 169 16.62 -18.44 11.27
CA ASP A 169 16.37 -18.80 12.65
C ASP A 169 14.87 -18.74 12.96
N ASP A 170 14.19 -17.66 12.59
CA ASP A 170 12.75 -17.51 12.86
C ASP A 170 11.93 -18.52 12.04
N TYR A 171 12.33 -18.80 10.79
CA TYR A 171 11.71 -19.85 10.00
C TYR A 171 11.84 -21.24 10.65
N ARG A 172 13.01 -21.53 11.24
CA ARG A 172 13.26 -22.82 11.90
C ARG A 172 12.55 -22.92 13.25
N TYR A 173 12.65 -21.90 14.08
CA TYR A 173 12.34 -22.00 15.52
C TYR A 173 11.07 -21.26 15.95
N THR A 174 10.49 -20.40 15.10
CA THR A 174 9.27 -19.66 15.41
C THR A 174 8.10 -20.20 14.57
N PRO A 175 7.23 -21.07 15.11
CA PRO A 175 6.16 -21.72 14.33
C PRO A 175 5.22 -20.72 13.63
N GLU A 176 4.88 -19.62 14.30
CA GLU A 176 4.03 -18.58 13.75
C GLU A 176 4.68 -17.88 12.54
N PHE A 177 5.97 -17.51 12.65
CA PHE A 177 6.72 -16.94 11.53
C PHE A 177 6.74 -17.88 10.33
N ARG A 178 7.03 -19.17 10.58
CA ARG A 178 7.01 -20.20 9.53
C ARG A 178 5.64 -20.35 8.88
N ALA A 179 4.57 -20.31 9.66
CA ALA A 179 3.21 -20.37 9.14
C ALA A 179 2.92 -19.19 8.18
N TYR A 180 3.27 -17.96 8.58
CA TYR A 180 3.15 -16.79 7.69
C TYR A 180 4.03 -16.92 6.45
N ALA A 181 5.31 -17.27 6.60
CA ALA A 181 6.22 -17.42 5.46
C ALA A 181 5.72 -18.44 4.43
N ASN A 182 5.15 -19.56 4.90
CA ASN A 182 4.57 -20.58 4.03
C ASN A 182 3.27 -20.11 3.36
N ALA A 183 2.40 -19.42 4.11
CA ALA A 183 1.18 -18.85 3.56
C ALA A 183 1.51 -17.86 2.43
N VAL A 184 2.43 -16.93 2.65
CA VAL A 184 2.88 -15.96 1.63
C VAL A 184 3.45 -16.66 0.40
N LYS A 185 4.33 -17.66 0.57
CA LYS A 185 4.88 -18.44 -0.56
C LYS A 185 3.80 -19.15 -1.36
N ALA A 186 2.75 -19.66 -0.70
CA ALA A 186 1.63 -20.30 -1.38
C ALA A 186 0.81 -19.33 -2.24
N HIS A 187 0.82 -18.02 -1.95
CA HIS A 187 0.20 -17.01 -2.83
C HIS A 187 1.08 -16.70 -4.05
N LEU A 188 2.41 -16.69 -3.91
CA LEU A 188 3.33 -16.45 -5.03
C LEU A 188 3.38 -17.59 -6.06
N SER A 189 3.08 -18.82 -5.66
CA SER A 189 3.08 -19.99 -6.55
C SER A 189 1.78 -20.17 -7.35
N LYS A 190 0.80 -19.27 -7.21
CA LYS A 190 -0.50 -19.36 -7.89
C LYS A 190 -0.56 -18.60 -9.22
N ASP A 191 0.47 -17.82 -9.52
CA ASP A 191 0.67 -17.07 -10.77
C ASP A 191 1.56 -17.85 -11.75
#